data_AF-A0A836W2N5-F1
#
_entry.id   AF-A0A836W2N5-F1
#
_cell.length_a   1.000
_cell.length_b   1.000
_cell.length_c   1.000
_cell.angle_alpha   90.00
_cell.angle_beta   90.00
_cell.angle_gamma   90.00
#
_symmetry.space_group_name_H-M   'P 1'
#
loop_
_entity.id
_entity.type
_entity.pdbx_description
1 polymer ?
#
loop_
_entity_poly.entity_id
_entity_poly.type
_entity_poly.pdbx_seq_one_letter_code
_entity_poly.pdbx_strand_id
1 'polypeptide(L)'
;FRAAPVDRRIMAWEQLESAWPVHGSVLVHDGVIYCTAGRLMFLDGGIRFLKLDPETGRLLGEVIMDDKDPETGEEIHLAYLKRTPGNTMPVALNDVLSCDGRFIWLRSQKIDFDGKRLEIEVKDVREQTPEDCHLFCQAGLLDDSYFFRTYWTYGRRMIGGYGGWLRAGRLVPSGRILCVDDTHVYGFGRKPEFMVNSSVIQYEIFCADKAVTQEAIDRVTQASRAINRRSPRRNGDSSDWLLRHFFSRKNLSAVNVTWVKEQPAVIARALALSGDAVLLAGPPNFIDERQAYRLPDDPDVLAKLQRQDEAFQGRHGGELWVLAKADGTLRARYALDTVPVFDGMAVAGGRVYVSTVDGRVLCLSGPGRTALKKVTDRPVHVVWDQPEDPSYLLPPEKPKNDDFDRVIRCRVVECRLGYRVIAQSPRRPGIALKRLKKPVTGRVTFQARVSVPKDTRGLLHNGFLVFGEVAKDEQLVKCGVRLQAKNVSIVQGAFQGGKSRSAGLQAQYGQVLDLLVTVDLPKRQIVCTVGDVTVKAPLQLPMDQIRFVGYAVDSALADFTPIQVQTP
;
A
#
# COMPACT_ATOMS: atom_id res chain seq x y z
N PHE A 1 24.09 34.60 12.93
CA PHE A 1 23.20 34.97 11.82
C PHE A 1 21.75 35.08 12.31
N ARG A 2 20.95 36.06 11.84
CA ARG A 2 19.50 36.12 12.12
C ARG A 2 18.74 35.67 10.87
N ALA A 3 18.20 34.45 10.89
CA ALA A 3 17.54 33.86 9.73
C ALA A 3 16.17 34.48 9.40
N ALA A 4 15.46 34.96 10.41
CA ALA A 4 14.21 35.68 10.20
C ALA A 4 14.46 37.06 9.56
N PRO A 5 13.74 37.41 8.47
CA PRO A 5 13.90 38.71 7.81
C PRO A 5 13.50 39.86 8.74
N VAL A 6 12.48 39.65 9.57
CA VAL A 6 11.97 40.59 10.57
C VAL A 6 11.61 39.86 11.87
N ASP A 7 11.60 40.54 13.01
CA ASP A 7 11.07 39.99 14.26
C ASP A 7 9.53 40.01 14.18
N ARG A 8 8.96 38.88 13.75
CA ARG A 8 7.53 38.62 13.77
C ARG A 8 7.30 37.33 14.52
N ARG A 9 6.38 37.37 15.48
CA ARG A 9 6.06 36.23 16.33
C ARG A 9 4.62 35.82 16.14
N ILE A 10 4.38 34.52 16.24
CA ILE A 10 3.07 33.90 16.16
C ILE A 10 2.91 32.91 17.32
N MET A 11 1.66 32.62 17.69
CA MET A 11 1.36 31.55 18.63
C MET A 11 1.35 30.22 17.88
N ALA A 12 2.22 29.30 18.26
CA ALA A 12 2.29 27.94 17.73
C ALA A 12 2.35 26.95 18.91
N TRP A 13 1.40 26.01 19.00
CA TRP A 13 1.29 25.06 20.12
C TRP A 13 1.41 25.73 21.50
N GLU A 14 0.67 26.83 21.69
CA GLU A 14 0.65 27.63 22.93
C GLU A 14 1.98 28.30 23.29
N GLN A 15 2.96 28.30 22.38
CA GLN A 15 4.25 28.96 22.53
C GLN A 15 4.39 30.14 21.57
N LEU A 16 5.00 31.23 22.05
CA LEU A 16 5.31 32.38 21.22
C LEU A 16 6.61 32.11 20.45
N GLU A 17 6.51 31.89 19.15
CA GLU A 17 7.63 31.53 18.29
C GLU A 17 7.80 32.50 17.12
N SER A 18 8.99 32.52 16.51
CA SER A 18 9.22 33.22 15.23
C SER A 18 8.27 32.71 14.14
N ALA A 19 7.80 33.58 13.25
CA ALA A 19 7.11 33.16 12.02
C ALA A 19 8.06 32.37 11.08
N TRP A 20 9.37 32.58 11.21
CA TRP A 20 10.43 31.81 10.54
C TRP A 20 11.27 31.06 11.57
N PRO A 21 10.78 29.94 12.12
CA PRO A 21 11.57 29.09 13.00
C PRO A 21 12.72 28.45 12.21
N VAL A 22 13.81 28.14 12.91
CA VAL A 22 14.92 27.30 12.42
C VAL A 22 14.98 26.07 13.31
N HIS A 23 15.15 24.88 12.73
CA HIS A 23 15.35 23.68 13.52
C HIS A 23 16.68 23.73 14.28
N GLY A 24 16.70 23.24 15.53
CA GLY A 24 17.91 23.22 16.36
C GLY A 24 19.04 22.35 15.80
N SER A 25 18.69 21.34 14.99
CA SER A 25 19.65 20.52 14.24
C SER A 25 19.83 21.09 12.85
N VAL A 26 21.01 21.65 12.58
CA VAL A 26 21.42 22.14 11.26
C VAL A 26 22.30 21.10 10.56
N LEU A 27 22.21 21.06 9.23
CA LEU A 27 23.07 20.19 8.43
C LEU A 27 24.43 20.86 8.24
N VAL A 28 25.52 20.15 8.53
CA VAL A 28 26.87 20.58 8.19
C VAL A 28 27.44 19.63 7.14
N HIS A 29 27.87 20.17 6.01
CA HIS A 29 28.47 19.38 4.93
C HIS A 29 29.55 20.20 4.23
N ASP A 30 30.73 19.60 4.03
CA ASP A 30 31.89 20.21 3.37
C ASP A 30 32.22 21.64 3.83
N GLY A 31 32.18 21.86 5.15
CA GLY A 31 32.50 23.15 5.76
C GLY A 31 31.43 24.23 5.60
N VAL A 32 30.20 23.85 5.22
CA VAL A 32 29.05 24.77 5.08
C VAL A 32 27.90 24.31 5.97
N ILE A 33 27.26 25.26 6.66
CA ILE A 33 25.99 25.04 7.35
C ILE A 33 24.86 25.25 6.35
N TYR A 34 23.94 24.29 6.29
CA TYR A 34 22.67 24.38 5.59
C TYR A 34 21.53 24.34 6.60
N CYS A 35 20.63 25.31 6.51
CA CYS A 35 19.42 25.33 7.34
C CYS A 35 18.25 25.98 6.61
N THR A 36 17.05 25.74 7.13
CA THR A 36 15.80 26.29 6.62
C THR A 36 15.13 27.17 7.68
N ALA A 37 14.59 28.31 7.26
CA ALA A 37 13.84 29.21 8.13
C ALA A 37 12.43 29.45 7.56
N GLY A 38 11.39 29.12 8.32
CA GLY A 38 10.00 29.14 7.83
C GLY A 38 9.22 27.91 8.26
N ARG A 39 7.90 27.94 8.09
CA ARG A 39 7.02 26.79 8.43
C ARG A 39 6.51 26.07 7.20
N LEU A 40 6.02 26.84 6.24
CA LEU A 40 5.33 26.37 5.05
C LEU A 40 5.61 27.34 3.89
N MET A 41 5.80 26.81 2.68
CA MET A 41 6.07 27.62 1.48
C MET A 41 4.94 28.62 1.15
N PHE A 42 3.70 28.31 1.56
CA PHE A 42 2.50 29.12 1.30
C PHE A 42 2.25 30.24 2.32
N LEU A 43 3.08 30.36 3.37
CA LEU A 43 2.85 31.31 4.46
C LEU A 43 4.10 32.16 4.70
N ASP A 44 3.89 33.39 5.17
CA ASP A 44 4.95 34.28 5.66
C ASP A 44 6.12 34.47 4.69
N GLY A 45 5.86 34.46 3.38
CA GLY A 45 6.91 34.62 2.36
C GLY A 45 7.78 33.37 2.17
N GLY A 46 7.32 32.20 2.60
CA GLY A 46 7.86 30.90 2.28
C GLY A 46 8.95 30.40 3.24
N ILE A 47 9.68 29.39 2.77
CA ILE A 47 10.82 28.79 3.48
C ILE A 47 12.11 29.33 2.89
N ARG A 48 12.96 29.92 3.73
CA ARG A 48 14.29 30.39 3.35
C ARG A 48 15.28 29.26 3.51
N PHE A 49 15.87 28.80 2.42
CA PHE A 49 17.01 27.90 2.43
C PHE A 49 18.29 28.72 2.50
N LEU A 50 19.11 28.47 3.52
CA LEU A 50 20.24 29.29 3.90
C LEU A 50 21.54 28.48 3.88
N LYS A 51 22.59 29.09 3.34
CA LYS A 51 23.97 28.59 3.38
C LYS A 51 24.77 29.54 4.26
N LEU A 52 25.39 29.04 5.32
CA LEU A 52 26.15 29.85 6.27
C LEU A 52 27.57 29.29 6.44
N ASP A 53 28.50 30.21 6.64
CA ASP A 53 29.85 29.88 7.10
C ASP A 53 29.78 29.41 8.57
N PRO A 54 30.31 28.22 8.91
CA PRO A 54 30.17 27.65 10.25
C PRO A 54 30.88 28.43 11.35
N GLU A 55 32.00 29.07 11.03
CA GLU A 55 32.83 29.78 12.03
C GLU A 55 32.28 31.18 12.33
N THR A 56 31.89 31.89 11.27
CA THR A 56 31.49 33.31 11.35
C THR A 56 29.99 33.52 11.38
N GLY A 57 29.21 32.52 10.92
CA GLY A 57 27.78 32.68 10.65
C GLY A 57 27.49 33.65 9.50
N ARG A 58 28.47 33.95 8.64
CA ARG A 58 28.29 34.79 7.45
C ARG A 58 27.38 34.09 6.44
N LEU A 59 26.45 34.83 5.85
CA LEU A 59 25.60 34.32 4.78
C LEU A 59 26.43 34.07 3.51
N LEU A 60 26.42 32.83 3.03
CA LEU A 60 27.06 32.40 1.79
C LEU A 60 26.06 32.34 0.63
N GLY A 61 24.78 32.12 0.91
CA GLY A 61 23.72 32.08 -0.11
C GLY A 61 22.33 31.89 0.51
N GLU A 62 21.31 32.36 -0.20
CA GLU A 62 19.92 32.23 0.17
C GLU A 62 19.07 31.91 -1.06
N VAL A 63 18.13 30.96 -0.91
CA VAL A 63 17.05 30.68 -1.86
C VAL A 63 15.73 30.68 -1.10
N ILE A 64 14.74 31.42 -1.60
CA ILE A 64 13.38 31.41 -1.04
C ILE A 64 12.56 30.38 -1.80
N MET A 65 11.97 29.43 -1.06
CA MET A 65 11.02 28.46 -1.57
C MET A 65 9.60 28.89 -1.18
N ASP A 66 8.82 29.32 -2.15
CA ASP A 66 7.47 29.86 -1.98
C ASP A 66 6.42 29.01 -2.72
N ASP A 67 5.22 29.56 -2.87
CA ASP A 67 4.07 28.94 -3.50
C ASP A 67 4.14 28.87 -5.03
N LYS A 68 5.27 29.28 -5.63
CA LYS A 68 5.48 29.27 -7.08
C LYS A 68 6.44 28.18 -7.52
N ASP A 69 6.17 27.68 -8.72
CA ASP A 69 7.09 26.85 -9.44
C ASP A 69 8.26 27.71 -9.95
N PRO A 70 9.53 27.37 -9.63
CA PRO A 70 10.67 28.22 -9.94
C PRO A 70 11.02 28.27 -11.44
N GLU A 71 10.54 27.33 -12.24
CA GLU A 71 10.82 27.30 -13.69
C GLU A 71 9.76 28.06 -14.50
N THR A 72 8.49 27.92 -14.12
CA THR A 72 7.35 28.48 -14.87
C THR A 72 6.78 29.76 -14.25
N GLY A 73 7.02 30.00 -12.95
CA GLY A 73 6.38 31.07 -12.18
C GLY A 73 4.90 30.84 -11.88
N GLU A 74 4.35 29.68 -12.27
CA GLU A 74 2.97 29.31 -11.99
C GLU A 74 2.79 28.91 -10.52
N GLU A 75 1.63 29.20 -9.94
CA GLU A 75 1.26 28.72 -8.60
C GLU A 75 1.36 27.19 -8.53
N ILE A 76 1.98 26.65 -7.47
CA ILE A 76 2.19 25.20 -7.27
C ILE A 76 0.87 24.42 -7.37
N HIS A 77 -0.24 25.02 -6.94
CA HIS A 77 -1.57 24.42 -7.09
C HIS A 77 -1.96 24.21 -8.56
N LEU A 78 -1.67 25.17 -9.44
CA LEU A 78 -2.00 25.04 -10.86
C LEU A 78 -1.01 24.14 -11.59
N ALA A 79 0.28 24.29 -11.27
CA ALA A 79 1.36 23.52 -11.89
C ALA A 79 1.24 22.01 -11.60
N TYR A 80 0.88 21.63 -10.36
CA TYR A 80 0.96 20.24 -9.90
C TYR A 80 -0.39 19.62 -9.52
N LEU A 81 -1.25 20.30 -8.75
CA LEU A 81 -2.48 19.67 -8.22
C LEU A 81 -3.49 19.32 -9.29
N LYS A 82 -3.69 20.19 -10.29
CA LYS A 82 -4.62 19.91 -11.39
C LYS A 82 -4.22 18.68 -12.22
N ARG A 83 -2.94 18.31 -12.17
CA ARG A 83 -2.35 17.22 -12.96
C ARG A 83 -2.09 15.95 -12.13
N THR A 84 -2.06 16.08 -10.80
CA THR A 84 -1.77 14.97 -9.88
C THR A 84 -3.07 14.38 -9.33
N PRO A 85 -3.44 13.14 -9.69
CA PRO A 85 -4.60 12.49 -9.10
C PRO A 85 -4.34 12.15 -7.62
N GLY A 86 -5.22 12.60 -6.72
CA GLY A 86 -5.22 12.23 -5.30
C GLY A 86 -4.95 13.39 -4.34
N ASN A 87 -4.53 13.06 -3.11
CA ASN A 87 -4.35 14.04 -2.02
C ASN A 87 -2.87 14.26 -1.67
N THR A 88 -1.96 14.15 -2.65
CA THR A 88 -0.51 14.30 -2.44
C THR A 88 -0.03 15.58 -3.11
N MET A 89 0.81 16.33 -2.40
CA MET A 89 1.41 17.58 -2.84
C MET A 89 2.93 17.47 -2.95
N PRO A 90 3.58 18.29 -3.80
CA PRO A 90 4.98 18.61 -3.62
C PRO A 90 5.28 19.04 -2.18
N VAL A 91 6.51 18.79 -1.74
CA VAL A 91 6.93 19.18 -0.39
C VAL A 91 6.87 20.69 -0.24
N ALA A 92 6.08 21.14 0.73
CA ALA A 92 5.95 22.55 1.09
C ALA A 92 6.19 22.82 2.58
N LEU A 93 6.33 21.78 3.40
CA LEU A 93 6.55 21.89 4.85
C LEU A 93 8.03 21.83 5.18
N ASN A 94 8.44 22.63 6.17
CA ASN A 94 9.79 22.59 6.71
C ASN A 94 10.04 21.30 7.53
N ASP A 95 11.30 20.93 7.71
CA ASP A 95 11.79 19.82 8.53
C ASP A 95 13.31 19.93 8.73
N VAL A 96 13.89 19.02 9.52
CA VAL A 96 15.34 18.82 9.59
C VAL A 96 15.87 18.36 8.23
N LEU A 97 16.94 18.99 7.75
CA LEU A 97 17.60 18.62 6.51
C LEU A 97 18.44 17.34 6.68
N SER A 98 18.47 16.50 5.65
CA SER A 98 19.40 15.38 5.55
C SER A 98 20.23 15.49 4.27
N CYS A 99 21.34 14.73 4.19
CA CYS A 99 22.25 14.74 3.05
C CYS A 99 22.71 13.31 2.74
N ASP A 100 22.75 12.95 1.46
CA ASP A 100 23.31 11.67 0.98
C ASP A 100 24.73 11.82 0.40
N GLY A 101 25.35 13.00 0.58
CA GLY A 101 26.65 13.37 0.02
C GLY A 101 26.60 13.92 -1.41
N ARG A 102 25.46 13.85 -2.10
CA ARG A 102 25.28 14.39 -3.46
C ARG A 102 24.19 15.45 -3.52
N PHE A 103 23.16 15.30 -2.70
CA PHE A 103 22.01 16.18 -2.61
C PHE A 103 21.62 16.40 -1.15
N ILE A 104 21.01 17.56 -0.92
CA ILE A 104 20.32 17.88 0.31
C ILE A 104 18.85 17.50 0.15
N TRP A 105 18.28 16.97 1.22
CA TRP A 105 16.91 16.49 1.24
C TRP A 105 16.12 17.23 2.31
N LEU A 106 15.02 17.85 1.88
CA LEU A 106 13.97 18.36 2.76
C LEU A 106 12.77 17.45 2.61
N ARG A 107 12.57 16.54 3.57
CA ARG A 107 11.62 15.42 3.40
C ARG A 107 11.97 14.70 2.09
N SER A 108 10.99 14.42 1.21
CA SER A 108 11.25 13.81 -0.10
C SER A 108 11.71 14.78 -1.20
N GLN A 109 11.92 16.07 -0.90
CA GLN A 109 12.36 17.08 -1.88
C GLN A 109 13.86 17.00 -2.08
N LYS A 110 14.26 16.79 -3.33
CA LYS A 110 15.67 16.83 -3.76
C LYS A 110 16.12 18.27 -3.95
N ILE A 111 17.28 18.62 -3.41
CA ILE A 111 17.84 19.98 -3.47
C ILE A 111 19.34 19.85 -3.78
N ASP A 112 19.85 20.66 -4.70
CA ASP A 112 21.30 20.79 -4.89
C ASP A 112 21.96 21.66 -3.81
N PHE A 113 23.29 21.72 -3.81
CA PHE A 113 24.04 22.50 -2.81
C PHE A 113 23.92 24.02 -2.98
N ASP A 114 23.25 24.50 -4.03
CA ASP A 114 22.93 25.91 -4.24
C ASP A 114 21.50 26.26 -3.83
N GLY A 115 20.71 25.28 -3.39
CA GLY A 115 19.35 25.46 -2.90
C GLY A 115 18.28 25.31 -3.97
N LYS A 116 18.64 24.92 -5.20
CA LYS A 116 17.67 24.68 -6.27
C LYS A 116 16.91 23.38 -6.00
N ARG A 117 15.59 23.46 -5.95
CA ARG A 117 14.71 22.28 -5.88
C ARG A 117 14.73 21.53 -7.22
N LEU A 118 14.95 20.22 -7.15
CA LEU A 118 14.94 19.30 -8.29
C LEU A 118 13.74 18.35 -8.19
N GLU A 119 13.12 18.02 -9.32
CA GLU A 119 12.02 17.04 -9.39
C GLU A 119 10.86 17.33 -8.41
N ILE A 120 10.29 18.53 -8.49
CA ILE A 120 9.21 19.00 -7.61
C ILE A 120 7.91 18.18 -7.81
N GLU A 121 7.68 17.65 -9.02
CA GLU A 121 6.51 16.85 -9.35
C GLU A 121 6.34 15.60 -8.47
N VAL A 122 5.09 15.31 -8.09
CA VAL A 122 4.72 14.09 -7.39
C VAL A 122 4.74 12.91 -8.37
N LYS A 123 5.65 11.96 -8.14
CA LYS A 123 5.82 10.75 -8.96
C LYS A 123 5.16 9.51 -8.35
N ASP A 124 5.09 8.40 -9.09
CA ASP A 124 4.47 7.17 -8.59
C ASP A 124 5.28 6.62 -7.40
N VAL A 125 4.58 6.15 -6.37
CA VAL A 125 5.17 5.55 -5.17
C VAL A 125 6.05 4.33 -5.47
N ARG A 126 5.90 3.71 -6.63
CA ARG A 126 6.73 2.57 -7.09
C ARG A 126 8.09 3.00 -7.62
N GLU A 127 8.32 4.27 -7.91
CA GLU A 127 9.60 4.80 -8.42
C GLU A 127 10.62 4.99 -7.27
N GLN A 128 11.11 3.88 -6.73
CA GLN A 128 12.04 3.84 -5.59
C GLN A 128 13.49 3.65 -6.06
N THR A 129 13.99 4.57 -6.89
CA THR A 129 15.37 4.56 -7.40
C THR A 129 16.38 4.51 -6.24
N PRO A 130 17.15 3.41 -6.06
CA PRO A 130 17.97 3.18 -4.87
C PRO A 130 19.00 4.28 -4.60
N GLU A 131 19.55 4.87 -5.66
CA GLU A 131 20.58 5.89 -5.57
C GLU A 131 20.06 7.12 -4.82
N ASP A 132 18.78 7.48 -4.96
CA ASP A 132 18.22 8.66 -4.29
C ASP A 132 17.49 8.31 -2.97
N CYS A 133 17.60 7.07 -2.49
CA CYS A 133 16.99 6.67 -1.23
C CYS A 133 17.68 7.34 -0.04
N HIS A 134 16.89 7.98 0.81
CA HIS A 134 17.35 8.69 2.00
C HIS A 134 16.33 8.52 3.13
N LEU A 135 16.74 8.91 4.34
CA LEU A 135 15.88 8.91 5.51
C LEU A 135 15.03 10.18 5.55
N PHE A 136 13.72 10.05 5.64
CA PHE A 136 12.81 11.18 5.84
C PHE A 136 11.50 10.76 6.52
N CYS A 137 10.71 11.75 6.95
CA CYS A 137 9.35 11.54 7.43
C CYS A 137 8.39 12.54 6.76
N GLN A 138 7.22 12.08 6.33
CA GLN A 138 6.23 12.95 5.69
C GLN A 138 5.58 13.94 6.66
N ALA A 139 5.51 13.61 7.96
CA ALA A 139 4.98 14.51 8.99
C ALA A 139 6.07 15.36 9.66
N GLY A 140 7.29 14.84 9.75
CA GLY A 140 8.43 15.54 10.34
C GLY A 140 9.34 14.51 10.99
N LEU A 141 10.66 14.66 10.91
CA LEU A 141 11.56 13.77 11.65
C LEU A 141 11.34 13.90 13.18
N LEU A 142 10.81 15.03 13.63
CA LEU A 142 10.49 15.29 15.04
C LEU A 142 9.03 14.96 15.43
N ASP A 143 8.22 14.37 14.53
CA ASP A 143 6.85 13.95 14.86
C ASP A 143 6.87 12.76 15.83
N ASP A 144 6.65 13.02 17.11
CA ASP A 144 6.59 12.00 18.16
C ASP A 144 5.16 11.60 18.55
N SER A 145 4.16 12.09 17.81
CA SER A 145 2.74 11.84 18.06
C SER A 145 2.34 10.36 17.96
N TYR A 146 3.20 9.54 17.34
CA TYR A 146 2.89 8.15 17.04
C TYR A 146 1.61 7.99 16.20
N PHE A 147 1.21 9.03 15.45
CA PHE A 147 0.00 8.98 14.64
C PHE A 147 0.05 7.85 13.62
N PHE A 148 -1.05 7.11 13.46
CA PHE A 148 -0.96 5.82 12.76
C PHE A 148 -0.68 5.91 11.25
N ARG A 149 -0.66 7.09 10.64
CA ARG A 149 -0.30 7.27 9.22
C ARG A 149 1.07 7.90 9.02
N THR A 150 1.80 8.17 10.09
CA THR A 150 3.13 8.80 10.06
C THR A 150 4.19 7.79 10.49
N TYR A 151 5.31 7.83 9.79
CA TYR A 151 6.46 6.98 10.04
C TYR A 151 7.65 7.54 9.24
N TRP A 152 8.83 7.24 9.74
CA TRP A 152 10.08 7.44 9.01
C TRP A 152 10.17 6.42 7.89
N THR A 153 10.75 6.84 6.78
CA THR A 153 10.90 6.09 5.55
C THR A 153 12.36 6.16 5.13
N TYR A 154 12.97 5.02 4.82
CA TYR A 154 14.19 4.99 4.05
C TYR A 154 13.86 4.63 2.61
N GLY A 155 13.76 5.63 1.75
CA GLY A 155 13.26 5.46 0.38
C GLY A 155 13.33 6.76 -0.41
N ARG A 156 12.63 6.82 -1.54
CA ARG A 156 12.62 7.99 -2.42
C ARG A 156 11.26 8.66 -2.56
N ARG A 157 10.19 7.85 -2.65
CA ARG A 157 8.83 8.33 -2.92
C ARG A 157 7.86 7.91 -1.83
N MET A 158 6.98 8.83 -1.47
CA MET A 158 5.87 8.59 -0.57
C MET A 158 4.65 9.34 -1.09
N ILE A 159 3.47 8.74 -0.95
CA ILE A 159 2.20 9.36 -1.29
C ILE A 159 1.29 9.34 -0.05
N GLY A 160 0.48 10.38 0.10
CA GLY A 160 -0.40 10.58 1.25
C GLY A 160 -1.84 10.12 1.01
N GLY A 161 -2.74 10.54 1.90
CA GLY A 161 -4.17 10.25 1.82
C GLY A 161 -4.54 8.82 2.21
N TYR A 162 -5.84 8.53 2.31
CA TYR A 162 -6.40 7.30 2.92
C TYR A 162 -5.78 5.98 2.45
N GLY A 163 -5.44 5.87 1.16
CA GLY A 163 -4.85 4.67 0.56
C GLY A 163 -3.37 4.78 0.16
N GLY A 164 -2.78 5.98 0.24
CA GLY A 164 -1.40 6.21 -0.23
C GLY A 164 -0.35 5.82 0.80
N TRP A 165 -0.54 6.22 2.06
CA TRP A 165 0.42 6.00 3.14
C TRP A 165 0.79 4.51 3.25
N LEU A 166 -0.20 3.62 3.38
CA LEU A 166 0.02 2.19 3.50
C LEU A 166 0.76 1.60 2.28
N ARG A 167 0.63 2.19 1.08
CA ARG A 167 1.36 1.70 -0.09
C ARG A 167 2.84 1.98 0.07
N ALA A 168 3.21 3.21 0.43
CA ALA A 168 4.61 3.58 0.64
C ALA A 168 5.25 2.72 1.74
N GLY A 169 4.59 2.57 2.89
CA GLY A 169 5.11 1.76 4.01
C GLY A 169 5.26 0.26 3.72
N ARG A 170 4.66 -0.25 2.64
CA ARG A 170 4.84 -1.65 2.20
C ARG A 170 5.99 -1.82 1.21
N LEU A 171 6.47 -0.75 0.57
CA LEU A 171 7.45 -0.87 -0.51
C LEU A 171 8.88 -0.71 -0.03
N VAL A 172 9.10 0.08 1.02
CA VAL A 172 10.44 0.46 1.50
C VAL A 172 10.53 0.33 3.02
N PRO A 173 11.74 0.20 3.61
CA PRO A 173 11.91 0.19 5.05
C PRO A 173 11.21 1.39 5.69
N SER A 174 10.32 1.12 6.63
CA SER A 174 9.54 2.14 7.32
C SER A 174 9.29 1.78 8.78
N GLY A 175 9.25 2.79 9.64
CA GLY A 175 9.09 2.58 11.06
C GLY A 175 8.84 3.86 11.83
N ARG A 176 8.53 3.75 13.12
CA ARG A 176 8.42 4.90 14.01
C ARG A 176 9.74 5.63 14.15
N ILE A 177 10.82 4.87 14.18
CA ILE A 177 12.18 5.37 14.21
C ILE A 177 13.09 4.40 13.44
N LEU A 178 14.03 4.95 12.69
CA LEU A 178 14.98 4.21 11.86
C LEU A 178 16.40 4.71 12.12
N CYS A 179 17.38 3.81 12.04
CA CYS A 179 18.79 4.13 11.93
C CYS A 179 19.38 3.40 10.72
N VAL A 180 20.44 3.94 10.15
CA VAL A 180 21.08 3.36 8.97
C VAL A 180 22.58 3.27 9.18
N ASP A 181 23.19 2.22 8.65
CA ASP A 181 24.63 2.18 8.39
C ASP A 181 24.86 2.31 6.89
N ASP A 182 25.99 1.86 6.33
CA ASP A 182 26.26 1.93 4.89
C ASP A 182 25.35 1.02 4.05
N THR A 183 24.89 -0.11 4.61
CA THR A 183 24.29 -1.24 3.87
C THR A 183 22.85 -1.57 4.29
N HIS A 184 22.49 -1.32 5.54
CA HIS A 184 21.25 -1.75 6.16
C HIS A 184 20.49 -0.59 6.82
N VAL A 185 19.19 -0.82 6.98
CA VAL A 185 18.26 -0.04 7.78
C VAL A 185 17.85 -0.87 8.98
N TYR A 186 17.99 -0.29 10.16
CA TYR A 186 17.51 -0.82 11.43
C TYR A 186 16.30 -0.01 11.85
N GLY A 187 15.22 -0.67 12.27
CA GLY A 187 13.98 0.06 12.53
C GLY A 187 13.10 -0.59 13.57
N PHE A 188 12.39 0.26 14.31
CA PHE A 188 11.21 -0.17 15.06
C PHE A 188 9.98 0.28 14.27
N GLY A 189 9.28 -0.67 13.66
CA GLY A 189 8.21 -0.41 12.70
C GLY A 189 7.05 -1.37 12.86
N ARG A 190 5.98 -1.16 12.09
CA ARG A 190 4.81 -2.04 12.16
C ARG A 190 5.12 -3.38 11.53
N LYS A 191 4.51 -4.43 12.06
CA LYS A 191 4.46 -5.69 11.32
C LYS A 191 3.68 -5.51 10.02
N PRO A 192 4.07 -6.16 8.92
CA PRO A 192 3.51 -5.90 7.59
C PRO A 192 1.99 -6.10 7.48
N GLU A 193 1.39 -7.02 8.23
CA GLU A 193 -0.06 -7.27 8.24
C GLU A 193 -0.85 -6.05 8.75
N PHE A 194 -0.27 -5.26 9.67
CA PHE A 194 -0.86 -4.04 10.23
C PHE A 194 -0.54 -2.76 9.43
N MET A 195 0.19 -2.86 8.32
CA MET A 195 0.38 -1.75 7.37
C MET A 195 -0.88 -1.55 6.48
N VAL A 196 -2.01 -1.27 7.14
CA VAL A 196 -3.37 -1.03 6.62
C VAL A 196 -4.10 0.00 7.48
N ASN A 197 -5.26 0.48 7.02
CA ASN A 197 -6.20 1.10 7.96
C ASN A 197 -6.68 0.01 8.93
N SER A 198 -6.13 0.01 10.15
CA SER A 198 -6.24 -1.08 11.11
C SER A 198 -6.87 -0.61 12.41
N SER A 199 -7.67 -1.48 13.05
CA SER A 199 -8.16 -1.29 14.42
C SER A 199 -7.15 -1.72 15.49
N VAL A 200 -6.09 -2.41 15.08
CA VAL A 200 -5.06 -3.01 15.93
C VAL A 200 -3.70 -2.77 15.30
N ILE A 201 -2.68 -2.47 16.08
CA ILE A 201 -1.31 -2.23 15.62
C ILE A 201 -0.35 -3.07 16.45
N GLN A 202 0.57 -3.73 15.75
CA GLN A 202 1.72 -4.36 16.39
C GLN A 202 3.01 -3.93 15.71
N TYR A 203 4.06 -3.84 16.51
CA TYR A 203 5.39 -3.43 16.09
C TYR A 203 6.38 -4.58 16.12
N GLU A 204 7.51 -4.39 15.44
CA GLU A 204 8.66 -5.25 15.38
C GLU A 204 9.92 -4.38 15.36
N ILE A 205 11.04 -4.93 15.84
CA ILE A 205 12.37 -4.40 15.53
C ILE A 205 13.00 -5.25 14.44
N PHE A 206 13.60 -4.62 13.45
CA PHE A 206 14.14 -5.30 12.28
C PHE A 206 15.47 -4.73 11.81
N CYS A 207 16.18 -5.54 11.03
CA CYS A 207 17.23 -5.12 10.11
C CYS A 207 16.80 -5.50 8.68
N ALA A 208 16.98 -4.59 7.74
CA ALA A 208 16.61 -4.76 6.35
C ALA A 208 17.64 -4.13 5.41
N ASP A 209 17.66 -4.59 4.17
CA ASP A 209 18.44 -3.93 3.12
C ASP A 209 17.91 -2.51 2.88
N LYS A 210 18.83 -1.58 2.57
CA LYS A 210 18.48 -0.22 2.13
C LYS A 210 17.72 -0.18 0.83
N ALA A 211 18.12 -1.02 -0.13
CA ALA A 211 17.56 -1.05 -1.47
C ALA A 211 16.43 -2.07 -1.57
N VAL A 212 15.44 -1.75 -2.40
CA VAL A 212 14.35 -2.67 -2.75
C VAL A 212 14.31 -2.83 -4.26
N THR A 213 14.00 -4.03 -4.76
CA THR A 213 14.01 -4.30 -6.20
C THR A 213 12.63 -4.07 -6.82
N GLN A 214 12.60 -3.78 -8.13
CA GLN A 214 11.35 -3.62 -8.86
C GLN A 214 10.52 -4.92 -8.85
N GLU A 215 11.16 -6.08 -8.89
CA GLU A 215 10.48 -7.38 -8.81
C GLU A 215 9.77 -7.55 -7.46
N ALA A 216 10.37 -7.08 -6.36
CA ALA A 216 9.75 -7.11 -5.04
C ALA A 216 8.52 -6.19 -4.97
N ILE A 217 8.62 -4.99 -5.53
CA ILE A 217 7.50 -4.03 -5.64
C ILE A 217 6.34 -4.62 -6.47
N ASP A 218 6.67 -5.26 -7.58
CA ASP A 218 5.68 -5.89 -8.47
C ASP A 218 5.01 -7.08 -7.82
N ARG A 219 5.76 -7.90 -7.07
CA ARG A 219 5.23 -9.02 -6.28
C ARG A 219 4.19 -8.55 -5.27
N VAL A 220 4.49 -7.50 -4.49
CA VAL A 220 3.52 -6.94 -3.51
C VAL A 220 2.27 -6.43 -4.20
N THR A 221 2.43 -5.78 -5.36
CA THR A 221 1.30 -5.29 -6.16
C THR A 221 0.40 -6.43 -6.64
N GLN A 222 1.00 -7.53 -7.11
CA GLN A 222 0.26 -8.73 -7.54
C GLN A 222 -0.40 -9.44 -6.35
N ALA A 223 0.32 -9.55 -5.22
CA ALA A 223 -0.17 -10.15 -3.99
C ALA A 223 -1.38 -9.38 -3.44
N SER A 224 -1.39 -8.05 -3.46
CA SER A 224 -2.55 -7.24 -3.05
C SER A 224 -3.84 -7.65 -3.78
N ARG A 225 -3.76 -7.95 -5.08
CA ARG A 225 -4.91 -8.46 -5.85
C ARG A 225 -5.32 -9.86 -5.38
N ALA A 226 -4.37 -10.73 -5.04
CA ALA A 226 -4.64 -12.06 -4.51
C ALA A 226 -5.28 -12.01 -3.11
N ILE A 227 -4.79 -11.13 -2.25
CA ILE A 227 -5.32 -10.88 -0.90
C ILE A 227 -6.78 -10.44 -0.99
N ASN A 228 -7.08 -9.43 -1.81
CA ASN A 228 -8.44 -8.96 -2.02
C ASN A 228 -9.41 -10.05 -2.54
N ARG A 229 -8.93 -11.07 -3.26
CA ARG A 229 -9.77 -12.19 -3.72
C ARG A 229 -10.18 -13.14 -2.59
N ARG A 230 -9.41 -13.17 -1.50
CA ARG A 230 -9.70 -13.99 -0.32
C ARG A 230 -10.65 -13.30 0.68
N SER A 231 -11.21 -12.13 0.34
CA SER A 231 -12.17 -11.39 1.17
C SER A 231 -13.50 -11.14 0.44
N PRO A 232 -14.64 -11.15 1.15
CA PRO A 232 -15.91 -10.69 0.60
C PRO A 232 -15.98 -9.15 0.51
N ARG A 233 -15.12 -8.42 1.22
CA ARG A 233 -15.11 -6.95 1.24
C ARG A 233 -14.31 -6.39 0.08
N ARG A 234 -14.79 -5.27 -0.50
CA ARG A 234 -14.04 -4.51 -1.49
C ARG A 234 -12.81 -3.88 -0.82
N ASN A 235 -11.64 -4.04 -1.42
CA ASN A 235 -10.37 -3.50 -0.91
C ASN A 235 -10.01 -3.97 0.52
N GLY A 236 -10.30 -5.24 0.87
CA GLY A 236 -9.90 -5.81 2.16
C GLY A 236 -8.40 -5.64 2.44
N ASP A 237 -7.53 -5.79 1.42
CA ASP A 237 -6.08 -5.62 1.58
C ASP A 237 -5.65 -4.24 2.12
N SER A 238 -6.46 -3.19 2.01
CA SER A 238 -6.13 -1.85 2.52
C SER A 238 -6.78 -1.50 3.86
N SER A 239 -7.60 -2.39 4.42
CA SER A 239 -8.45 -2.10 5.60
C SER A 239 -8.67 -3.27 6.56
N ASP A 240 -8.08 -4.43 6.28
CA ASP A 240 -8.32 -5.65 7.03
C ASP A 240 -6.98 -6.33 7.34
N TRP A 241 -6.50 -6.08 8.56
CA TRP A 241 -5.25 -6.68 9.04
C TRP A 241 -5.39 -8.19 9.24
N LEU A 242 -6.57 -8.66 9.64
CA LEU A 242 -6.83 -10.08 9.88
C LEU A 242 -6.78 -10.87 8.57
N LEU A 243 -7.34 -10.32 7.49
CA LEU A 243 -7.17 -10.87 6.15
C LEU A 243 -5.68 -11.03 5.79
N ARG A 244 -4.86 -10.00 6.07
CA ARG A 244 -3.43 -9.97 5.73
C ARG A 244 -2.59 -10.90 6.59
N HIS A 245 -2.99 -11.16 7.83
CA HIS A 245 -2.32 -12.07 8.76
C HIS A 245 -2.02 -13.44 8.13
N PHE A 246 -2.91 -13.92 7.25
CA PHE A 246 -2.76 -15.22 6.59
C PHE A 246 -1.84 -15.24 5.35
N PHE A 247 -1.15 -14.13 5.05
CA PHE A 247 -0.25 -14.03 3.90
C PHE A 247 1.19 -13.84 4.35
N SER A 248 2.12 -14.43 3.61
CA SER A 248 3.54 -14.33 3.92
C SER A 248 4.05 -12.89 3.88
N ARG A 249 5.06 -12.58 4.71
CA ARG A 249 5.76 -11.29 4.72
C ARG A 249 6.14 -10.79 3.33
N LYS A 250 6.65 -11.68 2.46
CA LYS A 250 7.05 -11.35 1.07
C LYS A 250 5.88 -10.90 0.19
N ASN A 251 4.65 -11.33 0.50
CA ASN A 251 3.43 -10.88 -0.17
C ASN A 251 2.91 -9.55 0.38
N LEU A 252 3.26 -9.23 1.64
CA LEU A 252 2.77 -8.04 2.35
C LEU A 252 3.70 -6.83 2.22
N SER A 253 5.00 -7.06 2.03
CA SER A 253 6.05 -6.05 1.94
C SER A 253 7.14 -6.42 0.93
N ALA A 254 7.69 -5.40 0.27
CA ALA A 254 8.80 -5.53 -0.68
C ALA A 254 10.16 -5.48 0.03
N VAL A 255 10.18 -5.08 1.30
CA VAL A 255 11.37 -4.99 2.14
C VAL A 255 12.00 -6.36 2.34
N ASN A 256 13.28 -6.47 2.04
CA ASN A 256 14.09 -7.65 2.34
C ASN A 256 14.66 -7.52 3.75
N VAL A 257 14.21 -8.37 4.67
CA VAL A 257 14.68 -8.36 6.06
C VAL A 257 15.79 -9.38 6.26
N THR A 258 16.85 -8.97 6.96
CA THR A 258 17.95 -9.84 7.39
C THR A 258 17.57 -10.56 8.67
N TRP A 259 16.97 -9.84 9.62
CA TRP A 259 16.42 -10.40 10.86
C TRP A 259 15.27 -9.53 11.38
N VAL A 260 14.39 -10.14 12.17
CA VAL A 260 13.23 -9.48 12.80
C VAL A 260 13.04 -10.03 14.21
N LYS A 261 12.64 -9.17 15.15
CA LYS A 261 12.03 -9.56 16.43
C LYS A 261 10.65 -8.94 16.54
N GLU A 262 9.65 -9.81 16.55
CA GLU A 262 8.25 -9.39 16.59
C GLU A 262 7.84 -8.96 17.99
N GLN A 263 7.00 -7.92 18.09
CA GLN A 263 6.29 -7.52 19.31
C GLN A 263 7.17 -7.44 20.55
N PRO A 264 8.29 -6.68 20.51
CA PRO A 264 9.15 -6.52 21.66
C PRO A 264 8.36 -5.89 22.82
N ALA A 265 8.70 -6.27 24.05
CA ALA A 265 8.10 -5.74 25.28
C ALA A 265 8.52 -4.29 25.62
N VAL A 266 8.91 -3.50 24.61
CA VAL A 266 9.31 -2.09 24.72
C VAL A 266 8.76 -1.36 23.49
N ILE A 267 8.24 -0.15 23.69
CA ILE A 267 7.85 0.75 22.60
C ILE A 267 9.02 1.70 22.35
N ALA A 268 9.62 1.67 21.16
CA ALA A 268 10.77 2.52 20.86
C ALA A 268 10.46 4.01 21.00
N ARG A 269 11.34 4.79 21.59
CA ARG A 269 11.36 6.25 21.42
C ARG A 269 12.68 6.74 20.89
N ALA A 270 13.76 6.00 21.17
CA ALA A 270 15.08 6.28 20.65
C ALA A 270 15.73 5.01 20.10
N LEU A 271 16.49 5.14 19.02
CA LEU A 271 17.23 4.07 18.36
C LEU A 271 18.58 4.64 17.95
N ALA A 272 19.66 3.88 18.13
CA ALA A 272 20.99 4.29 17.71
C ALA A 272 21.85 3.06 17.40
N LEU A 273 22.86 3.23 16.54
CA LEU A 273 23.85 2.19 16.25
C LEU A 273 25.13 2.45 17.05
N SER A 274 25.76 1.38 17.52
CA SER A 274 27.04 1.43 18.23
C SER A 274 27.89 0.22 17.87
N GLY A 275 28.91 0.39 17.04
CA GLY A 275 29.78 -0.71 16.60
C GLY A 275 28.96 -1.88 16.03
N ASP A 276 28.95 -3.00 16.76
CA ASP A 276 28.24 -4.23 16.41
C ASP A 276 26.86 -4.38 17.10
N ALA A 277 26.34 -3.29 17.67
CA ALA A 277 25.08 -3.26 18.42
C ALA A 277 24.06 -2.27 17.85
N VAL A 278 22.78 -2.63 18.03
CA VAL A 278 21.62 -1.75 17.89
C VAL A 278 21.10 -1.46 19.30
N LEU A 279 21.05 -0.18 19.64
CA LEU A 279 20.55 0.32 20.91
C LEU A 279 19.13 0.82 20.72
N LEU A 280 18.20 0.32 21.53
CA LEU A 280 16.77 0.66 21.47
C LEU A 280 16.34 1.10 22.86
N ALA A 281 15.65 2.24 23.00
CA ALA A 281 15.14 2.67 24.29
C ALA A 281 13.73 3.25 24.23
N GLY A 282 12.94 3.03 25.28
CA GLY A 282 11.60 3.56 25.43
C GLY A 282 10.81 2.92 26.58
N PRO A 283 9.53 3.28 26.77
CA PRO A 283 8.71 2.71 27.84
C PRO A 283 8.39 1.22 27.60
N PRO A 284 8.10 0.46 28.67
CA PRO A 284 7.65 -0.93 28.53
C PRO A 284 6.34 -1.03 27.76
N ASN A 285 6.18 -2.14 27.02
CA ASN A 285 4.92 -2.56 26.43
C ASN A 285 4.31 -3.64 27.33
N PHE A 286 3.03 -3.52 27.68
CA PHE A 286 2.34 -4.44 28.58
C PHE A 286 1.20 -5.22 27.93
N ILE A 287 0.74 -4.82 26.74
CA ILE A 287 -0.45 -5.41 26.14
C ILE A 287 -0.33 -5.61 24.63
N ASP A 288 -0.82 -6.76 24.16
CA ASP A 288 -1.05 -6.98 22.74
C ASP A 288 -2.39 -6.33 22.37
N GLU A 289 -2.42 -5.39 21.44
CA GLU A 289 -3.66 -4.74 20.99
C GLU A 289 -4.71 -5.72 20.43
N ARG A 290 -4.33 -6.92 19.96
CA ARG A 290 -5.28 -7.98 19.58
C ARG A 290 -6.04 -8.51 20.81
N GLN A 291 -5.36 -8.65 21.94
CA GLN A 291 -5.98 -8.99 23.22
C GLN A 291 -7.01 -7.94 23.59
N ALA A 292 -6.59 -6.67 23.60
CA ALA A 292 -7.43 -5.54 23.95
C ALA A 292 -8.65 -5.42 23.04
N TYR A 293 -8.47 -5.64 21.74
CA TYR A 293 -9.53 -5.54 20.76
C TYR A 293 -10.59 -6.65 20.90
N ARG A 294 -10.18 -7.87 21.27
CA ARG A 294 -11.09 -9.02 21.41
C ARG A 294 -11.80 -9.05 22.76
N LEU A 295 -11.13 -8.60 23.81
CA LEU A 295 -11.61 -8.66 25.20
C LEU A 295 -11.58 -7.26 25.86
N PRO A 296 -12.28 -6.26 25.29
CA PRO A 296 -12.14 -4.86 25.73
C PRO A 296 -12.61 -4.63 27.17
N ASP A 297 -13.57 -5.43 27.64
CA ASP A 297 -14.18 -5.30 28.98
C ASP A 297 -13.60 -6.28 30.01
N ASP A 298 -12.61 -7.09 29.62
CA ASP A 298 -11.98 -8.04 30.53
C ASP A 298 -11.14 -7.29 31.60
N PRO A 299 -11.33 -7.58 32.90
CA PRO A 299 -10.64 -6.84 33.97
C PRO A 299 -9.11 -6.88 33.89
N ASP A 300 -8.52 -8.00 33.45
CA ASP A 300 -7.06 -8.13 33.32
C ASP A 300 -6.55 -7.30 32.14
N VAL A 301 -7.34 -7.20 31.08
CA VAL A 301 -7.06 -6.34 29.92
C VAL A 301 -7.13 -4.87 30.31
N LEU A 302 -8.18 -4.45 31.02
CA LEU A 302 -8.33 -3.08 31.51
C LEU A 302 -7.17 -2.67 32.43
N ALA A 303 -6.74 -3.56 33.33
CA ALA A 303 -5.58 -3.33 34.20
C ALA A 303 -4.27 -3.16 33.39
N LYS A 304 -4.06 -3.97 32.34
CA LYS A 304 -2.91 -3.82 31.45
C LYS A 304 -2.97 -2.54 30.63
N LEU A 305 -4.14 -2.15 30.13
CA LEU A 305 -4.34 -0.88 29.42
C LEU A 305 -4.01 0.32 30.31
N GLN A 306 -4.45 0.31 31.57
CA GLN A 306 -4.09 1.34 32.54
C GLN A 306 -2.57 1.40 32.75
N ARG A 307 -1.90 0.26 32.93
CA ARG A 307 -0.43 0.22 33.04
C ARG A 307 0.27 0.71 31.77
N GLN A 308 -0.31 0.47 30.60
CA GLN A 308 0.23 0.95 29.33
C GLN A 308 0.12 2.49 29.22
N ASP A 309 -1.00 3.08 29.62
CA ASP A 309 -1.17 4.54 29.69
C ASP A 309 -0.16 5.18 30.66
N GLU A 310 -0.02 4.60 31.85
CA GLU A 310 1.00 5.00 32.83
C GLU A 310 2.41 4.92 32.26
N ALA A 311 2.73 3.89 31.47
CA ALA A 311 4.04 3.73 30.84
C ALA A 311 4.31 4.81 29.79
N PHE A 312 3.30 5.18 28.99
CA PHE A 312 3.42 6.28 28.02
C PHE A 312 3.65 7.64 28.69
N GLN A 313 3.08 7.84 29.88
CA GLN A 313 3.33 9.02 30.72
C GLN A 313 4.67 8.95 31.47
N GLY A 314 5.47 7.89 31.27
CA GLY A 314 6.79 7.69 31.88
C GLY A 314 6.77 7.18 33.32
N ARG A 315 5.60 6.85 33.90
CA ARG A 315 5.47 6.42 35.30
C ARG A 315 6.09 5.05 35.59
N HIS A 316 6.38 4.26 34.56
CA HIS A 316 7.06 2.96 34.65
C HIS A 316 8.56 3.04 34.29
N GLY A 317 9.09 4.25 34.10
CA GLY A 317 10.45 4.47 33.58
C GLY A 317 10.61 3.97 32.14
N GLY A 318 11.86 3.85 31.71
CA GLY A 318 12.22 3.31 30.40
C GLY A 318 13.02 2.01 30.50
N GLU A 319 13.24 1.38 29.36
CA GLU A 319 14.23 0.32 29.20
C GLU A 319 15.20 0.67 28.07
N LEU A 320 16.47 0.34 28.25
CA LEU A 320 17.50 0.35 27.21
C LEU A 320 17.85 -1.09 26.85
N TRP A 321 17.61 -1.46 25.60
CA TRP A 321 17.92 -2.75 25.03
C TRP A 321 19.17 -2.66 24.16
N VAL A 322 20.00 -3.70 24.24
CA VAL A 322 21.21 -3.87 23.42
C VAL A 322 21.03 -5.14 22.60
N LEU A 323 20.91 -4.97 21.29
CA LEU A 323 20.74 -6.06 20.33
C LEU A 323 22.01 -6.20 19.48
N ALA A 324 22.39 -7.40 19.11
CA ALA A 324 23.45 -7.63 18.14
C ALA A 324 22.99 -7.16 16.75
N LYS A 325 23.86 -6.45 16.05
CA LYS A 325 23.58 -5.92 14.72
C LYS A 325 23.47 -7.02 13.66
N ALA A 326 24.22 -8.11 13.83
CA ALA A 326 24.33 -9.21 12.86
C ALA A 326 23.03 -10.04 12.73
N ASP A 327 22.37 -10.36 13.84
CA ASP A 327 21.25 -11.31 13.90
C ASP A 327 20.09 -10.84 14.80
N GLY A 328 20.22 -9.65 15.38
CA GLY A 328 19.26 -9.09 16.31
C GLY A 328 19.36 -9.67 17.72
N THR A 329 20.24 -10.63 18.03
CA THR A 329 20.29 -11.31 19.33
C THR A 329 20.31 -10.32 20.51
N LEU A 330 19.38 -10.48 21.46
CA LEU A 330 19.30 -9.60 22.63
C LEU A 330 20.45 -9.89 23.58
N ARG A 331 21.38 -8.95 23.73
CA ARG A 331 22.58 -9.08 24.57
C ARG A 331 22.35 -8.60 26.00
N ALA A 332 21.62 -7.50 26.16
CA ALA A 332 21.35 -6.93 27.47
C ALA A 332 20.09 -6.06 27.47
N ARG A 333 19.50 -5.90 28.67
CA ARG A 333 18.46 -4.92 28.96
C ARG A 333 18.77 -4.23 30.27
N TYR A 334 18.53 -2.93 30.32
CA TYR A 334 18.77 -2.08 31.47
C TYR A 334 17.53 -1.23 31.75
N ALA A 335 17.19 -1.06 33.02
CA ALA A 335 16.15 -0.14 33.44
C ALA A 335 16.69 1.30 33.39
N LEU A 336 15.86 2.21 32.88
CA LEU A 336 16.01 3.65 33.00
C LEU A 336 14.93 4.14 33.96
N ASP A 337 15.30 5.03 34.88
CA ASP A 337 14.35 5.64 35.82
C ASP A 337 13.40 6.65 35.14
N THR A 338 13.66 6.96 33.87
CA THR A 338 12.90 7.89 33.03
C THR A 338 12.87 7.41 31.59
N VAL A 339 11.99 7.99 30.78
CA VAL A 339 11.81 7.65 29.37
C VAL A 339 12.63 8.60 28.49
N PRO A 340 13.28 8.12 27.42
CA PRO A 340 13.94 9.00 26.45
C PRO A 340 12.94 9.91 25.73
N VAL A 341 13.37 11.14 25.41
CA VAL A 341 12.66 11.93 24.39
C VAL A 341 12.73 11.21 23.04
N PHE A 342 11.80 11.51 22.15
CA PHE A 342 11.79 10.88 20.83
C PHE A 342 13.04 11.28 20.04
N ASP A 343 13.69 10.29 19.42
CA ASP A 343 15.00 10.42 18.76
C ASP A 343 16.11 11.01 19.65
N GLY A 344 15.96 10.91 20.98
CA GLY A 344 16.84 11.53 21.96
C GLY A 344 18.14 10.80 22.27
N MET A 345 18.63 9.90 21.41
CA MET A 345 19.79 9.05 21.72
C MET A 345 20.91 9.22 20.69
N ALA A 346 22.13 9.44 21.16
CA ALA A 346 23.32 9.55 20.34
C ALA A 346 24.46 8.69 20.88
N VAL A 347 25.34 8.24 19.99
CA VAL A 347 26.52 7.45 20.34
C VAL A 347 27.76 8.21 19.87
N ALA A 348 28.65 8.56 20.79
CA ALA A 348 29.87 9.30 20.46
C ALA A 348 30.98 9.00 21.47
N GLY A 349 32.23 8.88 20.99
CA GLY A 349 33.42 8.71 21.85
C GLY A 349 33.34 7.50 22.80
N GLY A 350 32.74 6.38 22.34
CA GLY A 350 32.56 5.18 23.15
C GLY A 350 31.49 5.29 24.26
N ARG A 351 30.60 6.28 24.17
CA ARG A 351 29.53 6.54 25.15
C ARG A 351 28.18 6.66 24.45
N VAL A 352 27.12 6.39 25.20
CA VAL A 352 25.73 6.60 24.78
C VAL A 352 25.17 7.77 25.56
N TYR A 353 24.64 8.77 24.86
CA TYR A 353 23.98 9.93 25.43
C TYR A 353 22.48 9.79 25.21
N VAL A 354 21.68 10.01 26.26
CA VAL A 354 20.23 9.90 26.21
C VAL A 354 19.60 11.15 26.83
N SER A 355 18.92 11.94 26.02
CA SER A 355 18.04 13.02 26.47
C SER A 355 16.71 12.42 26.91
N THR A 356 16.20 12.87 28.05
CA THR A 356 15.05 12.26 28.73
C THR A 356 13.92 13.26 28.93
N VAL A 357 12.69 12.75 29.05
CA VAL A 357 11.48 13.60 29.11
C VAL A 357 11.42 14.51 30.34
N ASP A 358 12.23 14.22 31.37
CA ASP A 358 12.37 15.04 32.58
C ASP A 358 13.48 16.11 32.49
N GLY A 359 14.09 16.28 31.31
CA GLY A 359 15.10 17.30 31.06
C GLY A 359 16.54 16.91 31.41
N ARG A 360 16.80 15.66 31.80
CA ARG A 360 18.18 15.17 32.03
C ARG A 360 18.83 14.66 30.74
N VAL A 361 20.16 14.76 30.68
CA VAL A 361 21.01 14.06 29.71
C VAL A 361 21.81 12.98 30.45
N LEU A 362 21.52 11.72 30.16
CA LEU A 362 22.26 10.58 30.69
C LEU A 362 23.50 10.32 29.83
N CYS A 363 24.62 10.01 30.47
CA CYS A 363 25.87 9.61 29.81
C CYS A 363 26.24 8.21 30.28
N LEU A 364 26.09 7.23 29.39
CA LEU A 364 26.23 5.81 29.69
C LEU A 364 27.51 5.26 29.04
N SER A 365 28.28 4.50 29.82
CA SER A 365 29.49 3.84 29.34
C SER A 365 29.83 2.64 30.23
N GLY A 366 30.64 1.72 29.71
CA GLY A 366 31.15 0.58 30.50
C GLY A 366 31.87 1.00 31.79
N PRO A 367 32.77 2.00 31.76
CA PRO A 367 33.43 2.55 32.95
C PRO A 367 32.57 3.53 33.79
N GLY A 368 31.25 3.52 33.63
CA GLY A 368 30.35 4.45 34.30
C GLY A 368 30.43 4.39 35.84
N ARG A 369 30.11 5.50 36.51
CA ARG A 369 30.15 5.60 37.98
C ARG A 369 29.03 4.80 38.67
N THR A 370 27.87 4.73 38.03
CA THR A 370 26.66 4.09 38.56
C THR A 370 26.21 3.02 37.58
N ALA A 371 26.13 1.77 38.03
CA ALA A 371 25.65 0.68 37.20
C ALA A 371 24.13 0.79 36.99
N LEU A 372 23.68 0.63 35.75
CA LEU A 372 22.26 0.50 35.46
C LEU A 372 21.75 -0.86 35.94
N LYS A 373 20.54 -0.90 36.51
CA LYS A 373 19.88 -2.14 36.91
C LYS A 373 19.57 -2.97 35.67
N LYS A 374 20.10 -4.20 35.62
CA LYS A 374 19.76 -5.16 34.55
C LYS A 374 18.31 -5.64 34.69
N VAL A 375 17.66 -5.87 33.55
CA VAL A 375 16.29 -6.40 33.46
C VAL A 375 16.32 -7.81 32.90
N THR A 376 16.13 -8.81 33.76
CA THR A 376 16.19 -10.25 33.41
C THR A 376 14.89 -10.99 33.69
N ASP A 377 14.02 -10.41 34.50
CA ASP A 377 12.77 -10.98 35.03
C ASP A 377 11.52 -10.59 34.22
N ARG A 378 11.63 -9.64 33.29
CA ARG A 378 10.53 -9.19 32.44
C ARG A 378 10.46 -9.95 31.12
N PRO A 379 9.26 -10.17 30.54
CA PRO A 379 9.12 -10.77 29.23
C PRO A 379 9.87 -9.94 28.16
N VAL A 380 10.36 -10.61 27.13
CA VAL A 380 10.97 -9.97 25.95
C VAL A 380 9.96 -9.71 24.84
N HIS A 381 8.81 -10.35 24.89
CA HIS A 381 7.74 -10.19 23.89
C HIS A 381 6.39 -10.06 24.59
N VAL A 382 5.50 -9.25 24.03
CA VAL A 382 4.10 -9.17 24.44
C VAL A 382 3.24 -9.64 23.28
N VAL A 383 2.88 -10.92 23.32
CA VAL A 383 2.21 -11.61 22.23
C VAL A 383 0.97 -12.29 22.76
N TRP A 384 -0.15 -12.02 22.13
CA TRP A 384 -1.38 -12.78 22.26
C TRP A 384 -1.21 -14.15 21.61
N ASP A 385 -1.44 -15.19 22.40
CA ASP A 385 -1.15 -16.58 22.08
C ASP A 385 -2.25 -17.30 21.28
N GLN A 386 -3.47 -16.75 21.24
CA GLN A 386 -4.55 -17.37 20.49
C GLN A 386 -4.35 -17.17 18.98
N PRO A 387 -4.40 -18.25 18.18
CA PRO A 387 -4.30 -18.16 16.74
C PRO A 387 -5.49 -17.41 16.13
N GLU A 388 -5.30 -16.92 14.90
CA GLU A 388 -6.37 -16.40 14.06
C GLU A 388 -7.05 -17.55 13.31
N ASP A 389 -8.39 -17.52 13.17
CA ASP A 389 -9.15 -18.58 12.50
C ASP A 389 -9.08 -18.47 10.96
N PRO A 390 -8.48 -19.44 10.24
CA PRO A 390 -8.39 -19.42 8.78
C PRO A 390 -9.75 -19.48 8.07
N SER A 391 -10.83 -19.86 8.75
CA SER A 391 -12.20 -19.82 8.21
C SER A 391 -12.65 -18.41 7.83
N TYR A 392 -11.94 -17.38 8.31
CA TYR A 392 -12.09 -15.98 7.90
C TYR A 392 -11.85 -15.75 6.40
N LEU A 393 -11.01 -16.57 5.75
CA LEU A 393 -10.69 -16.43 4.33
C LEU A 393 -11.77 -17.07 3.46
N LEU A 394 -12.17 -16.38 2.39
CA LEU A 394 -12.85 -17.05 1.27
C LEU A 394 -11.96 -18.19 0.75
N PRO A 395 -12.53 -19.29 0.22
CA PRO A 395 -11.72 -20.36 -0.37
C PRO A 395 -10.90 -19.82 -1.56
N PRO A 396 -9.69 -20.35 -1.80
CA PRO A 396 -8.92 -19.98 -2.97
C PRO A 396 -9.70 -20.29 -4.25
N GLU A 397 -9.69 -19.35 -5.19
CA GLU A 397 -10.25 -19.59 -6.52
C GLU A 397 -9.43 -20.65 -7.24
N LYS A 398 -10.11 -21.59 -7.92
CA LYS A 398 -9.46 -22.58 -8.79
C LYS A 398 -9.54 -22.11 -10.24
N PRO A 399 -8.42 -21.74 -10.88
CA PRO A 399 -8.41 -21.36 -12.28
C PRO A 399 -8.92 -22.49 -13.19
N LYS A 400 -9.65 -22.12 -14.24
CA LYS A 400 -10.17 -23.00 -15.29
C LYS A 400 -9.86 -22.45 -16.69
N ASN A 401 -8.85 -21.58 -16.79
CA ASN A 401 -8.43 -21.01 -18.06
C ASN A 401 -8.01 -22.09 -19.06
N ASP A 402 -7.35 -23.15 -18.58
CA ASP A 402 -6.80 -24.24 -19.39
C ASP A 402 -7.89 -25.14 -20.03
N ASP A 403 -9.15 -24.99 -19.61
CA ASP A 403 -10.29 -25.66 -20.26
C ASP A 403 -10.67 -25.02 -21.62
N PHE A 404 -10.04 -23.88 -21.94
CA PHE A 404 -10.28 -23.06 -23.13
C PHE A 404 -8.98 -22.85 -23.91
N ASP A 405 -9.01 -23.03 -25.23
CA ASP A 405 -7.88 -22.78 -26.11
C ASP A 405 -7.49 -21.29 -26.18
N ARG A 406 -8.43 -20.38 -25.91
CA ARG A 406 -8.19 -18.93 -25.88
C ARG A 406 -8.96 -18.24 -24.78
N VAL A 407 -8.26 -17.50 -23.93
CA VAL A 407 -8.84 -16.63 -22.91
C VAL A 407 -8.34 -15.20 -23.14
N ILE A 408 -9.24 -14.28 -23.43
CA ILE A 408 -8.96 -12.91 -23.88
C ILE A 408 -9.61 -11.94 -22.88
N ARG A 409 -8.79 -11.15 -22.16
CA ARG A 409 -9.23 -10.07 -21.25
C ARG A 409 -10.26 -10.52 -20.20
N CYS A 410 -10.29 -11.80 -19.86
CA CYS A 410 -11.03 -12.37 -18.76
C CYS A 410 -10.21 -13.44 -18.06
N ARG A 411 -10.75 -13.93 -16.95
CA ARG A 411 -10.31 -15.15 -16.27
C ARG A 411 -11.51 -16.07 -16.12
N VAL A 412 -11.24 -17.37 -16.12
CA VAL A 412 -12.24 -18.41 -15.86
C VAL A 412 -11.86 -19.13 -14.57
N VAL A 413 -12.80 -19.27 -13.64
CA VAL A 413 -12.60 -19.98 -12.38
C VAL A 413 -13.71 -20.98 -12.14
N GLU A 414 -13.45 -21.98 -11.30
CA GLU A 414 -14.46 -22.97 -10.89
C GLU A 414 -15.57 -22.29 -10.07
N CYS A 415 -16.82 -22.63 -10.37
CA CYS A 415 -17.98 -22.26 -9.58
C CYS A 415 -19.01 -23.38 -9.55
N ARG A 416 -20.11 -23.23 -8.81
CA ARG A 416 -21.15 -24.26 -8.66
C ARG A 416 -21.79 -24.68 -10.00
N LEU A 417 -21.91 -23.78 -10.97
CA LEU A 417 -22.42 -24.09 -12.31
C LEU A 417 -21.37 -24.76 -13.21
N GLY A 418 -20.09 -24.62 -12.88
CA GLY A 418 -18.96 -25.10 -13.68
C GLY A 418 -17.93 -23.99 -13.85
N TYR A 419 -18.26 -22.98 -14.64
CA TYR A 419 -17.36 -21.88 -14.99
C TYR A 419 -17.90 -20.53 -14.55
N ARG A 420 -17.08 -19.73 -13.88
CA ARG A 420 -17.31 -18.30 -13.70
C ARG A 420 -16.35 -17.52 -14.58
N VAL A 421 -16.89 -16.74 -15.51
CA VAL A 421 -16.12 -15.90 -16.43
C VAL A 421 -16.17 -14.46 -15.95
N ILE A 422 -15.00 -13.86 -15.75
CA ILE A 422 -14.85 -12.56 -15.09
C ILE A 422 -14.00 -11.64 -15.98
N ALA A 423 -14.57 -10.54 -16.44
CA ALA A 423 -13.84 -9.53 -17.20
C ALA A 423 -12.68 -8.93 -16.38
N GLN A 424 -11.53 -8.72 -17.02
CA GLN A 424 -10.33 -8.11 -16.42
C GLN A 424 -10.06 -6.69 -16.91
N SER A 425 -10.83 -6.20 -17.87
CA SER A 425 -10.67 -4.87 -18.45
C SER A 425 -11.99 -4.10 -18.43
N PRO A 426 -12.04 -2.88 -17.87
CA PRO A 426 -13.22 -2.04 -18.00
C PRO A 426 -13.44 -1.67 -19.47
N ARG A 427 -14.71 -1.61 -19.88
CA ARG A 427 -15.16 -1.21 -21.23
C ARG A 427 -14.67 -2.11 -22.38
N ARG A 428 -14.16 -3.30 -22.10
CA ARG A 428 -13.74 -4.27 -23.13
C ARG A 428 -14.29 -5.65 -22.78
N PRO A 429 -14.70 -6.44 -23.78
CA PRO A 429 -15.24 -7.76 -23.50
C PRO A 429 -14.15 -8.77 -23.16
N GLY A 430 -14.52 -9.61 -22.20
CA GLY A 430 -13.83 -10.81 -21.81
C GLY A 430 -14.38 -12.02 -22.57
N ILE A 431 -13.52 -12.83 -23.17
CA ILE A 431 -13.92 -13.94 -24.05
C ILE A 431 -13.09 -15.19 -23.71
N ALA A 432 -13.75 -16.31 -23.47
CA ALA A 432 -13.12 -17.63 -23.30
C ALA A 432 -13.66 -18.57 -24.37
N LEU A 433 -12.80 -19.09 -25.25
CA LEU A 433 -13.16 -19.91 -26.41
C LEU A 433 -12.44 -21.24 -26.39
N LYS A 434 -13.19 -22.27 -26.74
CA LYS A 434 -12.72 -23.62 -27.01
C LYS A 434 -12.90 -23.94 -28.49
N ARG A 435 -11.92 -24.61 -29.08
CA ARG A 435 -11.98 -25.14 -30.43
C ARG A 435 -12.84 -26.41 -30.43
N LEU A 436 -13.78 -26.48 -31.36
CA LEU A 436 -14.55 -27.70 -31.58
C LEU A 436 -13.65 -28.80 -32.16
N LYS A 437 -13.83 -30.03 -31.69
CA LYS A 437 -13.06 -31.19 -32.19
C LYS A 437 -13.22 -31.38 -33.71
N LYS A 438 -14.40 -31.08 -34.24
CA LYS A 438 -14.71 -31.05 -35.67
C LYS A 438 -15.42 -29.73 -35.98
N PRO A 439 -15.00 -28.98 -37.02
CA PRO A 439 -15.76 -27.82 -37.48
C PRO A 439 -17.17 -28.22 -37.90
N VAL A 440 -18.14 -27.36 -37.64
CA VAL A 440 -19.54 -27.62 -38.04
C VAL A 440 -19.91 -26.74 -39.22
N THR A 441 -20.38 -27.35 -40.31
CA THR A 441 -20.82 -26.67 -41.55
C THR A 441 -22.35 -26.71 -41.75
N GLY A 442 -23.06 -27.52 -40.97
CA GLY A 442 -24.51 -27.69 -41.03
C GLY A 442 -25.26 -27.02 -39.88
N ARG A 443 -26.40 -27.60 -39.50
CA ARG A 443 -27.16 -27.17 -38.32
C ARG A 443 -26.51 -27.69 -37.05
N VAL A 444 -26.45 -26.86 -36.01
CA VAL A 444 -25.95 -27.23 -34.67
C VAL A 444 -26.73 -26.53 -33.59
N THR A 445 -26.87 -27.18 -32.44
CA THR A 445 -27.42 -26.58 -31.23
C THR A 445 -26.39 -26.62 -30.12
N PHE A 446 -26.08 -25.45 -29.57
CA PHE A 446 -25.28 -25.30 -28.36
C PHE A 446 -26.20 -25.10 -27.17
N GLN A 447 -26.05 -25.94 -26.14
CA GLN A 447 -26.83 -25.85 -24.91
C GLN A 447 -25.90 -25.56 -23.74
N ALA A 448 -26.25 -24.55 -22.96
CA ALA A 448 -25.62 -24.23 -21.68
C ALA A 448 -26.68 -23.69 -20.73
N ARG A 449 -26.31 -23.44 -19.47
CA ARG A 449 -27.07 -22.62 -18.54
C ARG A 449 -26.23 -21.42 -18.14
N VAL A 450 -26.88 -20.29 -17.91
CA VAL A 450 -26.25 -19.04 -17.47
C VAL A 450 -26.89 -18.55 -16.17
N SER A 451 -26.09 -18.04 -15.26
CA SER A 451 -26.54 -17.28 -14.09
C SER A 451 -25.67 -16.03 -13.96
N VAL A 452 -26.30 -14.88 -13.72
CA VAL A 452 -25.60 -13.61 -13.54
C VAL A 452 -25.78 -13.18 -12.08
N PRO A 453 -24.74 -13.28 -11.23
CA PRO A 453 -24.83 -12.96 -9.80
C PRO A 453 -25.25 -11.50 -9.55
N LYS A 454 -25.89 -11.25 -8.39
CA LYS A 454 -26.27 -9.89 -7.98
C LYS A 454 -25.06 -9.04 -7.64
N ASP A 455 -24.16 -9.58 -6.82
CA ASP A 455 -22.89 -8.94 -6.48
C ASP A 455 -21.82 -9.27 -7.52
N THR A 456 -21.56 -8.29 -8.38
CA THR A 456 -20.55 -8.35 -9.44
C THR A 456 -19.31 -7.53 -9.10
N ARG A 457 -19.19 -7.00 -7.88
CA ARG A 457 -18.06 -6.18 -7.40
C ARG A 457 -17.71 -5.02 -8.34
N GLY A 458 -18.72 -4.35 -8.89
CA GLY A 458 -18.57 -3.20 -9.79
C GLY A 458 -18.54 -3.52 -11.29
N LEU A 459 -18.69 -4.79 -11.67
CA LEU A 459 -18.85 -5.22 -13.06
C LEU A 459 -20.33 -5.20 -13.49
N LEU A 460 -20.59 -5.23 -14.80
CA LEU A 460 -21.94 -5.28 -15.37
C LEU A 460 -22.59 -6.67 -15.23
N HIS A 461 -23.89 -6.72 -15.47
CA HIS A 461 -24.73 -7.92 -15.32
C HIS A 461 -25.15 -8.50 -16.67
N ASN A 462 -24.23 -9.20 -17.33
CA ASN A 462 -24.50 -9.87 -18.60
C ASN A 462 -23.65 -11.14 -18.78
N GLY A 463 -24.11 -12.04 -19.65
CA GLY A 463 -23.42 -13.27 -19.97
C GLY A 463 -23.92 -13.87 -21.29
N PHE A 464 -22.98 -14.30 -22.13
CA PHE A 464 -23.25 -14.76 -23.49
C PHE A 464 -22.55 -16.08 -23.80
N LEU A 465 -23.23 -16.97 -24.49
CA LEU A 465 -22.59 -18.01 -25.28
C LEU A 465 -22.07 -17.38 -26.57
N VAL A 466 -20.85 -17.70 -26.96
CA VAL A 466 -20.20 -17.14 -28.14
C VAL A 466 -19.73 -18.24 -29.09
N PHE A 467 -19.83 -18.01 -30.39
CA PHE A 467 -19.33 -18.92 -31.41
C PHE A 467 -18.82 -18.19 -32.66
N GLY A 468 -17.97 -18.86 -33.44
CA GLY A 468 -17.60 -18.38 -34.77
C GLY A 468 -16.48 -19.19 -35.44
N GLU A 469 -16.10 -18.77 -36.64
CA GLU A 469 -15.02 -19.41 -37.42
C GLU A 469 -13.63 -18.99 -36.94
N VAL A 470 -13.48 -17.72 -36.58
CA VAL A 470 -12.22 -17.11 -36.16
C VAL A 470 -12.34 -16.59 -34.74
N ALA A 471 -11.32 -16.84 -33.92
CA ALA A 471 -11.24 -16.36 -32.54
C ALA A 471 -10.85 -14.86 -32.45
N LYS A 472 -11.64 -14.00 -33.11
CA LYS A 472 -11.53 -12.51 -33.10
C LYS A 472 -12.90 -11.92 -32.76
N ASP A 473 -12.96 -10.99 -31.81
CA ASP A 473 -14.22 -10.45 -31.27
C ASP A 473 -15.20 -9.97 -32.35
N GLU A 474 -14.67 -9.29 -33.36
CA GLU A 474 -15.41 -8.70 -34.48
C GLU A 474 -16.02 -9.75 -35.43
N GLN A 475 -15.58 -11.01 -35.35
CA GLN A 475 -16.03 -12.13 -36.19
C GLN A 475 -16.80 -13.20 -35.40
N LEU A 476 -17.16 -12.91 -34.16
CA LEU A 476 -17.91 -13.80 -33.30
C LEU A 476 -19.36 -13.37 -33.16
N VAL A 477 -20.26 -14.34 -33.04
CA VAL A 477 -21.65 -14.14 -32.64
C VAL A 477 -21.81 -14.44 -31.16
N LYS A 478 -22.51 -13.56 -30.44
CA LYS A 478 -22.76 -13.66 -28.99
C LYS A 478 -24.27 -13.72 -28.74
N CYS A 479 -24.71 -14.75 -28.05
CA CYS A 479 -26.11 -15.05 -27.77
C CYS A 479 -26.30 -15.21 -26.26
N GLY A 480 -27.13 -14.39 -25.62
CA GLY A 480 -27.27 -14.42 -24.17
C GLY A 480 -28.06 -13.26 -23.59
N VAL A 481 -27.77 -12.91 -22.34
CA VAL A 481 -28.61 -12.00 -21.54
C VAL A 481 -27.88 -10.74 -21.12
N ARG A 482 -28.62 -9.64 -21.04
CA ARG A 482 -28.25 -8.44 -20.28
C ARG A 482 -29.33 -8.19 -19.23
N LEU A 483 -29.08 -8.60 -17.98
CA LEU A 483 -30.11 -8.51 -16.93
C LEU A 483 -30.46 -7.08 -16.56
N GLN A 484 -29.49 -6.17 -16.56
CA GLN A 484 -29.77 -4.74 -16.29
C GLN A 484 -30.64 -4.11 -17.38
N ALA A 485 -30.44 -4.50 -18.64
CA ALA A 485 -31.26 -4.06 -19.77
C ALA A 485 -32.51 -4.92 -20.00
N LYS A 486 -32.76 -5.91 -19.12
CA LYS A 486 -33.90 -6.83 -19.15
C LYS A 486 -34.15 -7.44 -20.53
N ASN A 487 -33.10 -7.96 -21.18
CA ASN A 487 -33.24 -8.55 -22.51
C ASN A 487 -32.36 -9.77 -22.76
N VAL A 488 -32.81 -10.58 -23.71
CA VAL A 488 -32.00 -11.55 -24.46
C VAL A 488 -31.53 -10.87 -25.73
N SER A 489 -30.27 -11.05 -26.12
CA SER A 489 -29.71 -10.48 -27.35
C SER A 489 -28.91 -11.49 -28.15
N ILE A 490 -28.98 -11.36 -29.48
CA ILE A 490 -28.02 -11.88 -30.44
C ILE A 490 -27.21 -10.70 -30.95
N VAL A 491 -25.91 -10.69 -30.71
CA VAL A 491 -24.96 -9.65 -31.16
C VAL A 491 -23.98 -10.27 -32.13
N GLN A 492 -23.85 -9.69 -33.32
CA GLN A 492 -22.91 -10.13 -34.35
C GLN A 492 -21.79 -9.08 -34.50
N GLY A 493 -20.55 -9.50 -34.24
CA GLY A 493 -19.39 -8.62 -34.16
C GLY A 493 -19.15 -8.06 -32.75
N ALA A 494 -18.39 -6.97 -32.63
CA ALA A 494 -18.06 -6.37 -31.34
C ALA A 494 -19.32 -5.92 -30.57
N PHE A 495 -19.28 -5.95 -29.23
CA PHE A 495 -20.43 -5.51 -28.42
C PHE A 495 -20.80 -4.04 -28.64
N GLN A 496 -19.80 -3.19 -28.91
CA GLN A 496 -20.00 -1.80 -29.31
C GLN A 496 -20.01 -1.71 -30.84
N GLY A 497 -21.08 -1.15 -31.42
CA GLY A 497 -21.23 -0.97 -32.87
C GLY A 497 -21.63 -2.23 -33.66
N GLY A 498 -21.63 -3.42 -33.03
CA GLY A 498 -22.12 -4.64 -33.67
C GLY A 498 -23.64 -4.64 -33.89
N LYS A 499 -24.09 -5.40 -34.89
CA LYS A 499 -25.51 -5.54 -35.18
C LYS A 499 -26.16 -6.43 -34.12
N SER A 500 -27.26 -5.99 -33.55
CA SER A 500 -27.95 -6.73 -32.50
C SER A 500 -29.45 -6.86 -32.75
N ARG A 501 -30.03 -7.97 -32.30
CA ARG A 501 -31.46 -8.16 -32.17
C ARG A 501 -31.77 -8.68 -30.78
N SER A 502 -32.81 -8.15 -30.15
CA SER A 502 -33.12 -8.43 -28.75
C SER A 502 -34.62 -8.64 -28.52
N ALA A 503 -34.97 -9.33 -27.44
CA ALA A 503 -36.33 -9.43 -26.91
C ALA A 503 -36.33 -9.26 -25.38
N GLY A 504 -37.45 -8.81 -24.83
CA GLY A 504 -37.58 -8.57 -23.39
C GLY A 504 -37.46 -9.86 -22.56
N LEU A 505 -36.81 -9.77 -21.41
CA LEU A 505 -36.59 -10.86 -20.46
C LEU A 505 -36.87 -10.37 -19.04
N GLN A 506 -37.71 -11.11 -18.31
CA GLN A 506 -37.90 -10.94 -16.87
C GLN A 506 -37.12 -12.06 -16.16
N ALA A 507 -35.99 -11.73 -15.56
CA ALA A 507 -35.18 -12.68 -14.81
C ALA A 507 -34.52 -12.00 -13.60
N GLN A 508 -34.34 -12.76 -12.52
CA GLN A 508 -33.71 -12.28 -11.30
C GLN A 508 -32.20 -12.51 -11.32
N TYR A 509 -31.45 -11.67 -10.61
CA TYR A 509 -30.02 -11.91 -10.40
C TYR A 509 -29.80 -13.24 -9.66
N GLY A 510 -28.82 -14.02 -10.12
CA GLY A 510 -28.52 -15.34 -9.58
C GLY A 510 -29.43 -16.47 -10.09
N GLN A 511 -30.55 -16.15 -10.74
CA GLN A 511 -31.40 -17.15 -11.38
C GLN A 511 -30.61 -17.92 -12.44
N VAL A 512 -30.71 -19.24 -12.43
CA VAL A 512 -30.12 -20.11 -13.46
C VAL A 512 -31.12 -20.20 -14.62
N LEU A 513 -30.69 -19.79 -15.81
CA LEU A 513 -31.50 -19.79 -17.02
C LEU A 513 -30.91 -20.77 -18.03
N ASP A 514 -31.75 -21.59 -18.67
CA ASP A 514 -31.35 -22.38 -19.83
C ASP A 514 -31.03 -21.45 -21.00
N LEU A 515 -29.92 -21.70 -21.70
CA LEU A 515 -29.42 -20.94 -22.83
C LEU A 515 -29.18 -21.91 -24.00
N LEU A 516 -30.08 -21.85 -24.97
CA LEU A 516 -30.05 -22.69 -26.16
C LEU A 516 -29.79 -21.84 -27.41
N VAL A 517 -28.74 -22.16 -28.15
CA VAL A 517 -28.36 -21.44 -29.37
C VAL A 517 -28.30 -22.41 -30.53
N THR A 518 -29.30 -22.37 -31.41
CA THR A 518 -29.31 -23.13 -32.66
C THR A 518 -28.81 -22.25 -33.80
N VAL A 519 -27.84 -22.76 -34.56
CA VAL A 519 -27.29 -22.13 -35.75
C VAL A 519 -27.54 -23.04 -36.93
N ASP A 520 -28.15 -22.52 -37.98
CA ASP A 520 -28.32 -23.19 -39.27
C ASP A 520 -27.49 -22.40 -40.30
N LEU A 521 -26.27 -22.88 -40.57
CA LEU A 521 -25.34 -22.22 -41.51
C LEU A 521 -25.90 -22.19 -42.95
N PRO A 522 -26.43 -23.29 -43.53
CA PRO A 522 -27.04 -23.26 -44.85
C PRO A 522 -28.19 -22.25 -44.97
N LYS A 523 -29.07 -22.16 -43.97
CA LYS A 523 -30.17 -21.18 -43.96
C LYS A 523 -29.77 -19.80 -43.46
N ARG A 524 -28.50 -19.61 -43.09
CA ARG A 524 -27.97 -18.39 -42.45
C ARG A 524 -28.88 -17.88 -41.33
N GLN A 525 -29.27 -18.76 -40.41
CA GLN A 525 -30.21 -18.43 -39.34
C GLN A 525 -29.66 -18.75 -37.96
N ILE A 526 -29.92 -17.87 -37.01
CA ILE A 526 -29.54 -18.00 -35.60
C ILE A 526 -30.81 -17.91 -34.75
N VAL A 527 -30.99 -18.86 -33.84
CA VAL A 527 -32.08 -18.88 -32.86
C VAL A 527 -31.45 -18.98 -31.47
N CYS A 528 -31.66 -17.97 -30.65
CA CYS A 528 -31.23 -17.94 -29.25
C CYS A 528 -32.48 -18.01 -28.36
N THR A 529 -32.54 -18.98 -27.48
CA THR A 529 -33.59 -19.14 -26.47
C THR A 529 -32.97 -19.04 -25.10
N VAL A 530 -33.50 -18.15 -24.25
CA VAL A 530 -33.10 -18.07 -22.85
C VAL A 530 -34.32 -18.09 -21.94
N GLY A 531 -34.40 -19.12 -21.08
CA GLY A 531 -35.66 -19.46 -20.40
C GLY A 531 -36.77 -19.61 -21.44
N ASP A 532 -37.86 -18.85 -21.28
CA ASP A 532 -39.01 -18.89 -22.19
C ASP A 532 -38.93 -17.88 -23.36
N VAL A 533 -37.84 -17.11 -23.46
CA VAL A 533 -37.70 -16.01 -24.44
C VAL A 533 -36.86 -16.45 -25.64
N THR A 534 -37.43 -16.40 -26.84
CA THR A 534 -36.73 -16.73 -28.10
C THR A 534 -36.47 -15.50 -28.95
N VAL A 535 -35.23 -15.35 -29.43
CA VAL A 535 -34.80 -14.34 -30.41
C VAL A 535 -34.29 -15.05 -31.65
N LYS A 536 -34.74 -14.63 -32.84
CA LYS A 536 -34.26 -15.15 -34.14
C LYS A 536 -33.55 -14.06 -34.92
N ALA A 537 -32.38 -14.30 -35.47
CA ALA A 537 -31.67 -13.33 -36.31
C ALA A 537 -31.06 -13.99 -37.55
N PRO A 538 -31.01 -13.31 -38.71
CA PRO A 538 -30.21 -13.77 -39.85
C PRO A 538 -28.72 -13.70 -39.51
N LEU A 539 -27.93 -14.69 -39.93
CA LEU A 539 -26.47 -14.71 -39.82
C LEU A 539 -25.87 -13.83 -40.92
N GLN A 540 -25.37 -12.67 -40.52
CA GLN A 540 -24.84 -11.64 -41.43
C GLN A 540 -23.31 -11.66 -41.54
N LEU A 541 -22.61 -12.22 -40.54
CA LEU A 541 -21.16 -12.41 -40.65
C LEU A 541 -20.82 -13.47 -41.71
N PRO A 542 -19.71 -13.31 -42.47
CA PRO A 542 -19.21 -14.36 -43.34
C PRO A 542 -18.68 -15.50 -42.46
N MET A 543 -19.34 -16.65 -42.51
CA MET A 543 -19.03 -17.81 -41.68
C MET A 543 -19.51 -19.07 -42.39
N ASP A 544 -18.56 -19.86 -42.90
CA ASP A 544 -18.86 -21.09 -43.65
C ASP A 544 -18.80 -22.32 -42.73
N GLN A 545 -18.13 -22.18 -41.59
CA GLN A 545 -18.04 -23.21 -40.56
C GLN A 545 -17.86 -22.60 -39.17
N ILE A 546 -18.35 -23.28 -38.14
CA ILE A 546 -18.09 -22.91 -36.74
C ILE A 546 -16.90 -23.73 -36.25
N ARG A 547 -15.83 -23.04 -35.83
CA ARG A 547 -14.61 -23.67 -35.29
C ARG A 547 -14.45 -23.45 -33.79
N PHE A 548 -15.00 -22.36 -33.27
CA PHE A 548 -14.87 -21.95 -31.88
C PHE A 548 -16.23 -21.77 -31.23
N VAL A 549 -16.32 -22.19 -29.97
CA VAL A 549 -17.47 -21.97 -29.10
C VAL A 549 -16.98 -21.66 -27.69
N GLY A 550 -17.72 -20.89 -26.90
CA GLY A 550 -17.36 -20.60 -25.53
C GLY A 550 -18.27 -19.55 -24.90
N TYR A 551 -17.69 -18.70 -24.05
CA TYR A 551 -18.42 -17.68 -23.31
C TYR A 551 -17.83 -16.28 -23.52
N ALA A 552 -18.68 -15.27 -23.46
CA ALA A 552 -18.30 -13.87 -23.50
C ALA A 552 -19.06 -13.07 -22.43
N VAL A 553 -18.38 -12.08 -21.86
CA VAL A 553 -18.91 -11.10 -20.90
C VAL A 553 -18.45 -9.71 -21.31
N ASP A 554 -19.37 -8.75 -21.32
CA ASP A 554 -19.11 -7.36 -21.67
C ASP A 554 -18.90 -6.53 -20.40
N SER A 555 -17.65 -6.34 -20.00
CA SER A 555 -17.26 -5.73 -18.70
C SER A 555 -18.04 -6.31 -17.51
N ALA A 556 -18.31 -7.62 -17.55
CA ALA A 556 -19.25 -8.30 -16.68
C ALA A 556 -18.66 -9.55 -16.01
N LEU A 557 -19.45 -10.14 -15.11
CA LEU A 557 -19.23 -11.43 -14.50
C LEU A 557 -20.48 -12.31 -14.67
N ALA A 558 -20.30 -13.54 -15.12
CA ALA A 558 -21.38 -14.52 -15.25
C ALA A 558 -20.88 -15.96 -15.02
N ASP A 559 -21.79 -16.80 -14.55
CA ASP A 559 -21.58 -18.23 -14.30
C ASP A 559 -22.25 -19.06 -15.39
N PHE A 560 -21.58 -20.11 -15.86
CA PHE A 560 -22.01 -20.96 -16.96
C PHE A 560 -21.78 -22.44 -16.65
N THR A 561 -22.65 -23.30 -17.17
CA THR A 561 -22.36 -24.74 -17.29
C THR A 561 -21.54 -25.02 -18.54
N PRO A 562 -20.74 -26.11 -18.57
CA PRO A 562 -20.10 -26.59 -19.80
C PRO A 562 -21.07 -26.66 -20.98
N ILE A 563 -20.61 -26.23 -22.16
CA ILE A 563 -21.41 -26.23 -23.39
C ILE A 563 -21.57 -27.67 -23.89
N GLN A 564 -22.81 -28.08 -24.06
CA GLN A 564 -23.17 -29.30 -24.78
C GLN A 564 -23.41 -28.96 -26.25
N VAL A 565 -22.81 -29.74 -27.16
CA VAL A 565 -22.93 -29.55 -28.60
C VAL A 565 -23.77 -30.69 -29.16
N GLN A 566 -24.89 -30.35 -29.77
CA GLN A 566 -25.79 -31.30 -30.41
C GLN A 566 -25.83 -31.01 -31.92
N THR A 567 -25.30 -31.93 -32.70
CA THR A 567 -25.50 -31.97 -34.16
C THR A 567 -26.63 -32.95 -34.48
N PRO A 568 -27.50 -32.65 -35.45
CA PRO A 568 -28.55 -33.57 -35.91
C PRO A 568 -28.03 -34.95 -36.29
#